data_AF-A0A075JU25-F1
#
_entry.id   AF-A0A075JU25-F1
#
_cell.length_a   1.000
_cell.length_b   1.000
_cell.length_c   1.000
_cell.angle_alpha   90.00
_cell.angle_beta   90.00
_cell.angle_gamma   90.00
#
_symmetry.space_group_name_H-M   'P 1'
#
loop_
_entity.id
_entity.type
_entity.pdbx_description
1 polymer ?
#
loop_
_entity_poly.entity_id
_entity_poly.type
_entity_poly.pdbx_seq_one_letter_code
_entity_poly.pdbx_strand_id
1 'polypeptide(L)'
;MQDDRIHTIIKEIHFWRENNLLPEVYCDFLLALYTKGEVENPDPVQEKAKIFFGIQTILMVLLIPFSFLILYFTQFPFFLQLGFLILFLSYSCWMYLYVRNTGGITASVGLINSMLLFLLLSITVSKAYVESVWFSYFILFAQFTCWYLLGKKLNRSFIIIISILAILFLIIYIAVPIVL
;
A
#
# COMPACT_ATOMS: atom_id res chain seq x y z
N MET A 1 -29.24 25.60 -33.67
CA MET A 1 -29.06 26.97 -33.12
C MET A 1 -28.54 26.99 -31.68
N GLN A 2 -29.17 26.32 -30.69
CA GLN A 2 -28.58 26.25 -29.34
C GLN A 2 -27.39 25.28 -29.26
N ASP A 3 -27.45 24.15 -29.95
CA ASP A 3 -26.38 23.14 -29.93
C ASP A 3 -25.06 23.62 -30.57
N ASP A 4 -25.15 24.47 -31.61
CA ASP A 4 -23.98 25.05 -32.26
C ASP A 4 -23.15 25.92 -31.30
N ARG A 5 -23.84 26.66 -30.42
CA ARG A 5 -23.19 27.52 -29.41
C ARG A 5 -22.52 26.69 -28.32
N ILE A 6 -23.13 25.58 -27.93
CA ILE A 6 -22.57 24.65 -26.95
C ILE A 6 -21.28 24.02 -27.51
N HIS A 7 -21.29 23.61 -28.77
CA HIS A 7 -20.08 23.10 -29.43
C HIS A 7 -18.95 24.13 -29.51
N THR A 8 -19.26 25.42 -29.73
CA THR A 8 -18.25 26.49 -29.69
C THR A 8 -17.66 26.64 -28.28
N ILE A 9 -18.50 26.64 -27.24
CA ILE A 9 -18.06 26.77 -25.85
C ILE A 9 -17.17 25.59 -25.44
N ILE A 10 -17.51 24.36 -25.84
CA ILE A 10 -16.70 23.17 -25.55
C ILE A 10 -15.31 23.31 -26.18
N LYS A 11 -15.21 23.79 -27.43
CA LYS A 11 -13.91 24.04 -28.10
C LYS A 11 -13.07 25.09 -27.37
N GLU A 12 -13.69 26.14 -26.86
CA GLU A 12 -12.99 27.17 -26.08
C GLU A 12 -12.46 26.62 -24.74
N ILE A 13 -13.24 25.77 -24.06
CA ILE A 13 -12.79 25.14 -22.80
C ILE A 13 -11.58 24.22 -23.05
N HIS A 14 -11.56 23.45 -24.15
CA HIS A 14 -10.38 22.67 -24.54
C HIS A 14 -9.16 23.56 -24.81
N PHE A 15 -9.35 24.69 -25.50
CA PHE A 15 -8.28 25.66 -25.73
C PHE A 15 -7.73 26.24 -24.42
N TRP A 16 -8.59 26.52 -23.44
CA TRP A 16 -8.15 27.00 -22.12
C TRP A 16 -7.37 25.95 -21.33
N ARG A 17 -7.74 24.67 -21.47
CA ARG A 17 -7.03 23.53 -20.85
C ARG A 17 -5.64 23.35 -21.45
N GLU A 18 -5.51 23.31 -22.77
CA GLU A 18 -4.19 23.13 -23.43
C GLU A 18 -3.21 24.26 -23.11
N ASN A 19 -3.71 25.49 -22.96
CA ASN A 19 -2.90 26.67 -22.64
C ASN A 19 -2.75 26.93 -21.13
N ASN A 20 -3.23 26.04 -20.26
CA ASN A 20 -3.21 26.20 -18.80
C ASN A 20 -3.79 27.55 -18.28
N LEU A 21 -4.76 28.11 -19.01
CA LEU A 21 -5.42 29.37 -18.65
C LEU A 21 -6.36 29.20 -17.44
N LEU A 22 -6.84 27.98 -17.23
CA LEU A 22 -7.72 27.59 -16.14
C LEU A 22 -7.22 26.27 -15.52
N PRO A 23 -7.25 26.12 -14.18
CA PRO A 23 -6.92 24.86 -13.53
C PRO A 23 -7.84 23.72 -13.98
N GLU A 24 -7.29 22.52 -14.16
CA GLU A 24 -7.99 21.36 -14.78
C GLU A 24 -9.36 21.06 -14.16
N VAL A 25 -9.48 21.20 -12.84
CA VAL A 25 -10.72 20.96 -12.07
C VAL A 25 -11.87 21.85 -12.55
N TYR A 26 -11.59 23.09 -12.97
CA TYR A 26 -12.62 24.02 -13.46
C TYR A 26 -13.02 23.71 -14.90
N CYS A 27 -12.07 23.29 -15.75
CA CYS A 27 -12.37 22.82 -17.10
C CYS A 27 -13.25 21.56 -17.06
N ASP A 28 -12.96 20.62 -16.16
CA ASP A 28 -13.78 19.42 -15.93
C ASP A 28 -15.22 19.78 -15.51
N PHE A 29 -15.36 20.73 -14.58
CA PHE A 29 -16.67 21.21 -14.14
C PHE A 29 -17.48 21.86 -15.27
N LEU A 30 -16.86 22.75 -16.06
CA LEU A 30 -17.52 23.44 -17.17
C LEU A 30 -17.89 22.44 -18.28
N LEU A 31 -17.00 21.52 -18.63
CA LEU A 31 -17.29 20.47 -19.61
C LEU A 31 -18.49 19.64 -19.15
N ALA A 32 -18.49 19.13 -17.91
CA ALA A 32 -19.61 18.35 -17.38
C ALA A 32 -20.95 19.12 -17.38
N LEU A 33 -20.90 20.44 -17.13
CA LEU A 33 -22.07 21.31 -17.15
C LEU A 33 -22.62 21.48 -18.57
N TYR A 34 -21.75 21.74 -19.55
CA TYR A 34 -22.15 21.99 -20.93
C TYR A 34 -22.43 20.72 -21.74
N THR A 35 -21.83 19.59 -21.37
CA THR A 35 -22.15 18.27 -21.94
C THR A 35 -23.31 17.58 -21.22
N LYS A 36 -23.93 18.22 -20.21
CA LYS A 36 -25.10 17.67 -19.46
C LYS A 36 -24.86 16.28 -18.87
N GLY A 37 -23.62 15.95 -18.53
CA GLY A 37 -23.26 14.61 -18.04
C GLY A 37 -23.00 13.57 -19.14
N GLU A 38 -23.15 13.92 -20.42
CA GLU A 38 -22.53 13.23 -21.56
C GLU A 38 -21.03 13.60 -21.58
N VAL A 39 -20.32 13.32 -20.48
CA VAL A 39 -18.87 13.49 -20.48
C VAL A 39 -18.34 12.48 -21.48
N GLU A 40 -17.95 12.97 -22.65
CA GLU A 40 -17.32 12.22 -23.71
C GLU A 40 -15.96 11.72 -23.20
N ASN A 41 -16.02 10.59 -22.52
CA ASN A 41 -14.93 9.84 -21.90
C ASN A 41 -14.08 10.64 -20.87
N PRO A 42 -13.73 10.03 -19.73
CA PRO A 42 -12.67 10.61 -18.90
C PRO A 42 -11.41 10.77 -19.76
N ASP A 43 -10.71 11.91 -19.64
CA ASP A 43 -9.48 12.15 -20.39
C ASP A 43 -8.56 10.91 -20.31
N PRO A 44 -7.96 10.47 -21.43
CA PRO A 44 -7.13 9.25 -21.45
C PRO A 44 -5.97 9.33 -20.44
N VAL A 45 -5.60 10.53 -19.99
CA VAL A 45 -4.58 10.76 -18.95
C VAL A 45 -5.10 10.40 -17.55
N GLN A 46 -6.31 10.82 -17.18
CA GLN A 46 -6.89 10.48 -15.86
C GLN A 46 -7.27 9.00 -15.77
N GLU A 47 -7.74 8.41 -16.87
CA GLU A 47 -8.08 6.98 -16.91
C GLU A 47 -6.83 6.10 -16.79
N LYS A 48 -5.75 6.44 -17.52
CA LYS A 48 -4.44 5.77 -17.39
C LYS A 48 -3.87 5.86 -15.98
N ALA A 49 -4.00 7.01 -15.32
CA ALA A 49 -3.54 7.17 -13.94
C ALA A 49 -4.33 6.27 -12.97
N LYS A 50 -5.67 6.20 -13.10
CA LYS A 50 -6.51 5.31 -12.28
C LYS A 50 -6.18 3.83 -12.51
N ILE A 51 -5.99 3.42 -13.77
CA ILE A 51 -5.60 2.04 -14.12
C ILE A 51 -4.22 1.72 -13.53
N PHE A 52 -3.25 2.64 -13.64
CA PHE A 52 -1.93 2.47 -13.07
C PHE A 52 -1.96 2.30 -11.54
N PHE A 53 -2.72 3.15 -10.83
CA PHE A 53 -2.91 3.01 -9.38
C PHE A 53 -3.65 1.70 -9.02
N GLY A 54 -4.59 1.25 -9.84
CA GLY A 54 -5.29 -0.03 -9.68
C GLY A 54 -4.34 -1.22 -9.80
N ILE A 55 -3.56 -1.29 -10.89
CA ILE A 55 -2.54 -2.33 -11.11
C ILE A 55 -1.54 -2.35 -9.96
N GLN A 56 -1.08 -1.18 -9.54
CA GLN A 56 -0.11 -1.04 -8.45
C GLN A 56 -0.68 -1.56 -7.11
N THR A 57 -1.98 -1.37 -6.87
CA THR A 57 -2.66 -1.90 -5.68
C THR A 57 -2.79 -3.42 -5.75
N ILE A 58 -3.10 -3.98 -6.92
CA ILE A 58 -3.15 -5.44 -7.13
C ILE A 58 -1.77 -6.06 -6.91
N LEU A 59 -0.72 -5.43 -7.45
CA LEU A 59 0.67 -5.89 -7.29
C LEU A 59 1.10 -5.89 -5.82
N MET A 60 0.71 -4.85 -5.07
CA MET A 60 0.90 -4.78 -3.62
C MET A 60 0.25 -5.96 -2.89
N VAL A 61 -0.99 -6.32 -3.23
CA VAL A 61 -1.67 -7.46 -2.60
C VAL A 61 -0.98 -8.78 -2.97
N LEU A 62 -0.47 -8.89 -4.21
CA LEU A 62 0.21 -10.08 -4.71
C LEU A 62 1.61 -10.28 -4.10
N LEU A 63 2.24 -9.23 -3.56
CA LEU A 63 3.57 -9.32 -2.94
C LEU A 63 3.61 -10.31 -1.77
N ILE A 64 2.53 -10.41 -0.98
CA ILE A 64 2.44 -11.29 0.19
C ILE A 64 2.45 -12.78 -0.20
N PRO A 65 1.52 -13.28 -1.03
CA PRO A 65 1.54 -14.68 -1.44
C PRO A 65 2.82 -15.02 -2.20
N PHE A 66 3.37 -14.08 -2.96
CA PHE A 66 4.64 -14.29 -3.65
C PHE A 66 5.82 -14.42 -2.67
N SER A 67 5.83 -13.65 -1.58
CA SER A 67 6.84 -13.79 -0.52
C SER A 67 6.78 -15.16 0.17
N PHE A 68 5.57 -15.66 0.43
CA PHE A 68 5.38 -17.02 0.94
C PHE A 68 5.85 -18.09 -0.05
N LEU A 69 5.58 -17.90 -1.35
CA LEU A 69 6.03 -18.81 -2.39
C LEU A 69 7.56 -18.93 -2.39
N ILE A 70 8.29 -17.80 -2.33
CA ILE A 70 9.75 -17.78 -2.28
C ILE A 70 10.28 -18.50 -1.04
N LEU A 71 9.66 -18.28 0.12
CA LEU A 71 10.08 -18.91 1.39
C LEU A 71 9.83 -20.42 1.40
N TYR A 72 8.72 -20.87 0.82
CA TYR A 72 8.37 -22.30 0.78
C TYR A 72 9.14 -23.07 -0.29
N PHE A 73 9.60 -22.37 -1.34
CA PHE A 73 10.46 -22.96 -2.36
C PHE A 73 11.88 -23.16 -1.79
N THR A 74 12.07 -24.30 -1.14
CA THR A 74 13.31 -24.72 -0.47
C THR A 74 14.52 -24.92 -1.40
N GLN A 75 14.33 -24.81 -2.72
CA GLN A 75 15.39 -24.88 -3.72
C GLN A 75 16.25 -23.61 -3.77
N PHE A 76 15.75 -22.48 -3.25
CA PHE A 76 16.51 -21.22 -3.28
C PHE A 76 17.52 -21.15 -2.12
N PRO A 77 18.74 -20.65 -2.38
CA PRO A 77 19.70 -20.42 -1.30
C PRO A 77 19.20 -19.31 -0.37
N PHE A 78 19.50 -19.46 0.91
CA PHE A 78 19.03 -18.56 1.98
C PHE A 78 19.27 -17.07 1.69
N PHE A 79 20.46 -16.72 1.17
CA PHE A 79 20.81 -15.33 0.83
C PHE A 79 19.89 -14.73 -0.24
N LEU A 80 19.44 -15.54 -1.21
CA LEU A 80 18.56 -15.08 -2.28
C LEU A 80 17.15 -14.83 -1.75
N GLN A 81 16.64 -15.70 -0.87
CA GLN A 81 15.35 -15.53 -0.21
C GLN A 81 15.32 -14.23 0.61
N LEU A 82 16.39 -13.95 1.38
CA LEU A 82 16.55 -12.68 2.10
C LEU A 82 16.59 -11.49 1.14
N GLY A 83 17.35 -11.59 0.04
CA GLY A 83 17.45 -10.53 -0.96
C GLY A 83 16.09 -10.13 -1.53
N PHE A 84 15.26 -11.11 -1.90
CA PHE A 84 13.90 -10.85 -2.38
C PHE A 84 13.00 -10.22 -1.32
N LEU A 85 13.04 -10.70 -0.08
CA LEU A 85 12.24 -10.11 1.01
C LEU A 85 12.61 -8.65 1.28
N ILE A 86 13.91 -8.33 1.26
CA ILE A 86 14.38 -6.94 1.42
C ILE A 86 13.93 -6.08 0.25
N LEU A 87 14.01 -6.60 -0.98
CA LEU A 87 13.54 -5.90 -2.18
C LEU A 87 12.05 -5.58 -2.05
N PHE A 88 11.22 -6.56 -1.72
CA PHE A 88 9.77 -6.38 -1.54
C PHE A 88 9.45 -5.39 -0.41
N LEU A 89 10.16 -5.48 0.71
CA LEU A 89 9.99 -4.54 1.82
C LEU A 89 10.32 -3.10 1.39
N SER A 90 11.44 -2.90 0.69
CA SER A 90 11.85 -1.58 0.20
C SER A 90 10.83 -1.00 -0.78
N TYR A 91 10.30 -1.83 -1.68
CA TYR A 91 9.27 -1.45 -2.64
C TYR A 91 7.95 -1.06 -1.96
N SER A 92 7.47 -1.86 -1.01
CA SER A 92 6.26 -1.53 -0.25
C SER A 92 6.43 -0.23 0.56
N CYS A 93 7.60 0.00 1.15
CA CYS A 93 7.91 1.22 1.88
C CYS A 93 7.94 2.45 0.96
N TRP A 94 8.63 2.35 -0.18
CA TRP A 94 8.71 3.42 -1.17
C TRP A 94 7.32 3.83 -1.67
N MET A 95 6.51 2.84 -2.02
CA MET A 95 5.16 3.06 -2.53
C MET A 95 4.22 3.63 -1.45
N TYR A 96 4.38 3.21 -0.18
CA TYR A 96 3.69 3.85 0.93
C TYR A 96 4.03 5.33 1.04
N LEU A 97 5.31 5.70 0.97
CA LEU A 97 5.75 7.11 1.03
C LEU A 97 5.22 7.92 -0.16
N TYR A 98 5.19 7.34 -1.35
CA TYR A 98 4.69 7.98 -2.57
C TYR A 98 3.17 8.29 -2.47
N VAL A 99 2.37 7.35 -1.95
CA VAL A 99 0.90 7.47 -1.91
C VAL A 99 0.37 8.04 -0.60
N ARG A 100 1.24 8.28 0.40
CA ARG A 100 0.82 8.86 1.68
C ARG A 100 0.10 10.21 1.52
N ASN A 101 0.43 10.97 0.48
CA ASN A 101 -0.10 12.31 0.25
C ASN A 101 -1.46 12.32 -0.44
N THR A 102 -1.80 11.25 -1.18
CA THR A 102 -3.08 11.13 -1.91
C THR A 102 -4.16 10.40 -1.09
N GLY A 103 -3.80 9.82 0.06
CA GLY A 103 -4.76 9.43 1.11
C GLY A 103 -5.65 8.21 0.82
N GLY A 104 -5.40 7.48 -0.26
CA GLY A 104 -6.23 6.35 -0.70
C GLY A 104 -6.02 5.03 0.04
N ILE A 105 -6.89 4.05 -0.26
CA ILE A 105 -6.84 2.66 0.25
C ILE A 105 -5.46 2.02 0.00
N THR A 106 -4.82 2.34 -1.13
CA THR A 106 -3.48 1.87 -1.51
C THR A 106 -2.41 2.23 -0.48
N ALA A 107 -2.50 3.38 0.20
CA ALA A 107 -1.56 3.74 1.25
C ALA A 107 -1.72 2.82 2.49
N SER A 108 -2.95 2.46 2.83
CA SER A 108 -3.22 1.54 3.94
C SER A 108 -2.71 0.13 3.63
N VAL A 109 -2.94 -0.34 2.39
CA VAL A 109 -2.43 -1.63 1.91
C VAL A 109 -0.90 -1.66 1.93
N GLY A 110 -0.24 -0.60 1.44
CA GLY A 110 1.22 -0.51 1.45
C GLY A 110 1.83 -0.56 2.85
N LEU A 111 1.19 0.10 3.82
CA LEU A 111 1.62 0.05 5.21
C LEU A 111 1.49 -1.37 5.78
N ILE A 112 0.33 -2.02 5.62
CA ILE A 112 0.09 -3.38 6.12
C ILE A 112 1.11 -4.36 5.52
N ASN A 113 1.35 -4.26 4.21
CA ASN A 113 2.36 -5.08 3.53
C ASN A 113 3.76 -4.86 4.10
N SER A 114 4.18 -3.62 4.28
CA SER A 114 5.50 -3.32 4.85
C SER A 114 5.68 -3.94 6.24
N MET A 115 4.63 -3.90 7.07
CA MET A 115 4.65 -4.50 8.39
C MET A 115 4.82 -6.01 8.30
N LEU A 116 3.98 -6.69 7.50
CA LEU A 116 4.02 -8.14 7.37
C LEU A 116 5.36 -8.63 6.78
N LEU A 117 5.88 -7.95 5.77
CA LEU A 117 7.17 -8.29 5.15
C LEU A 117 8.33 -8.10 6.12
N PHE A 118 8.30 -7.07 6.96
CA PHE A 118 9.32 -6.86 7.97
C PHE A 118 9.29 -7.95 9.05
N LEU A 119 8.10 -8.42 9.45
CA LEU A 119 7.94 -9.58 10.32
C LEU A 119 8.55 -10.85 9.70
N LEU A 120 8.21 -11.14 8.44
CA LEU A 120 8.71 -12.30 7.70
C LEU A 120 10.24 -12.28 7.59
N LEU A 121 10.81 -11.11 7.28
CA LEU A 121 12.25 -10.91 7.20
C LEU A 121 12.89 -11.18 8.56
N SER A 122 12.34 -10.62 9.63
CA SER A 122 12.86 -10.74 10.99
C SER A 122 12.89 -12.20 11.47
N ILE A 123 11.82 -12.96 11.21
CA ILE A 123 11.74 -14.40 11.54
C ILE A 123 12.78 -15.20 10.74
N THR A 124 12.93 -14.90 9.45
CA THR A 124 13.87 -15.59 8.56
C THR A 124 15.33 -15.36 9.01
N VAL A 125 15.66 -14.13 9.42
CA VAL A 125 16.98 -13.80 9.98
C VAL A 125 17.20 -14.49 11.32
N SER A 126 16.19 -14.45 12.21
CA SER A 126 16.28 -15.08 13.54
C SER A 126 16.60 -16.58 13.44
N LYS A 127 15.90 -17.30 12.56
CA LYS A 127 16.14 -18.73 12.33
C LYS A 127 17.54 -19.06 11.83
N ALA A 128 18.19 -18.15 11.11
CA ALA A 128 19.53 -18.40 10.57
C ALA A 128 20.66 -18.05 11.53
N TYR A 129 20.47 -17.08 12.41
CA TYR A 129 21.50 -16.64 13.35
C TYR A 129 21.47 -17.38 14.68
N VAL A 130 20.28 -17.71 15.20
CA VAL A 130 20.13 -18.28 16.54
C VAL A 130 18.96 -19.29 16.56
N GLU A 131 19.27 -20.57 16.79
CA GLU A 131 18.25 -21.63 16.94
C GLU A 131 17.48 -21.56 18.28
N SER A 132 17.88 -20.67 19.19
CA SER A 132 17.19 -20.51 20.48
C SER A 132 15.81 -19.87 20.32
N VAL A 133 14.81 -20.59 20.82
CA VAL A 133 13.39 -20.20 20.79
C VAL A 133 13.15 -18.87 21.52
N TRP A 134 13.89 -18.60 22.60
CA TRP A 134 13.78 -17.38 23.40
C TRP A 134 14.14 -16.11 22.63
N PHE A 135 15.16 -16.17 21.77
CA PHE A 135 15.56 -15.04 20.93
C PHE A 135 14.46 -14.66 19.93
N SER A 136 13.80 -15.67 19.36
CA SER A 136 12.70 -15.44 18.42
C SER A 136 11.50 -14.76 19.10
N TYR A 137 11.19 -15.12 20.35
CA TYR A 137 10.14 -14.43 21.13
C TYR A 137 10.47 -12.98 21.41
N PHE A 138 11.71 -12.69 21.80
CA PHE A 138 12.13 -11.32 22.07
C PHE A 138 12.00 -10.42 20.82
N ILE A 139 12.41 -10.94 19.66
CA ILE A 139 12.31 -10.24 18.38
C ILE A 139 10.83 -9.96 18.03
N LEU A 140 9.95 -10.94 18.17
CA LEU A 140 8.51 -10.75 17.91
C LEU A 140 7.89 -9.70 18.84
N PHE A 141 8.26 -9.71 20.11
CA PHE A 141 7.79 -8.71 21.08
C PHE A 141 8.26 -7.29 20.72
N ALA A 142 9.54 -7.14 20.38
CA ALA A 142 10.08 -5.86 19.91
C ALA A 142 9.36 -5.39 18.63
N GLN A 143 9.04 -6.31 17.73
CA GLN A 143 8.37 -6.03 16.47
C GLN A 143 6.95 -5.50 16.66
N PHE A 144 6.14 -6.14 17.51
CA PHE A 144 4.79 -5.67 17.81
C PHE A 144 4.77 -4.36 18.60
N THR A 145 5.76 -4.16 19.47
CA THR A 145 5.95 -2.86 20.16
C THR A 145 6.25 -1.76 19.14
N CYS A 146 7.12 -2.03 18.16
CA CYS A 146 7.42 -1.09 17.07
C CYS A 146 6.16 -0.76 16.25
N TRP A 147 5.33 -1.76 15.94
CA TRP A 147 4.06 -1.54 15.23
C TRP A 147 3.07 -0.68 16.01
N TYR A 148 2.98 -0.89 17.33
CA TYR A 148 2.17 -0.04 18.20
C TYR A 148 2.65 1.42 18.17
N LEU A 149 3.97 1.66 18.28
CA LEU A 149 4.55 3.00 18.21
C LEU A 149 4.31 3.65 16.84
N LEU A 150 4.47 2.90 15.75
CA LEU A 150 4.17 3.37 14.39
C LEU A 150 2.68 3.71 14.22
N GLY A 151 1.78 2.87 14.75
CA GLY A 151 0.33 3.11 14.74
C GLY A 151 -0.04 4.40 15.46
N LYS A 152 0.59 4.68 16.60
CA LYS A 152 0.43 5.93 17.36
C LYS A 152 0.97 7.14 16.58
N LYS A 153 2.16 7.03 15.96
CA LYS A 153 2.74 8.13 15.16
C LYS A 153 1.89 8.47 13.92
N LEU A 154 1.21 7.47 13.36
CA LEU A 154 0.41 7.61 12.14
C LEU A 154 -1.08 7.88 12.41
N ASN A 155 -1.52 7.99 13.67
CA ASN A 155 -2.91 8.20 14.09
C ASN A 155 -3.92 7.24 13.41
N ARG A 156 -3.50 6.02 13.09
CA ARG A 156 -4.39 5.00 12.51
C ARG A 156 -4.76 3.97 13.57
N SER A 157 -5.97 4.08 14.11
CA SER A 157 -6.49 3.22 15.19
C SER A 157 -6.45 1.73 14.86
N PHE A 158 -6.62 1.36 13.59
CA PHE A 158 -6.58 -0.04 13.14
C PHE A 158 -5.25 -0.74 13.45
N ILE A 159 -4.13 -0.06 13.24
CA ILE A 159 -2.78 -0.61 13.48
C ILE A 159 -2.57 -0.85 14.97
N ILE A 160 -3.08 0.06 15.80
CA ILE A 160 -3.00 -0.04 17.26
C ILE A 160 -3.79 -1.26 17.74
N ILE A 161 -5.02 -1.45 17.25
CA ILE A 161 -5.86 -2.60 17.61
C ILE A 161 -5.18 -3.92 17.22
N ILE A 162 -4.65 -4.02 16.00
CA ILE A 162 -3.94 -5.23 15.55
C ILE A 162 -2.70 -5.49 16.39
N SER A 163 -1.94 -4.45 16.73
CA SER A 163 -0.72 -4.61 17.53
C SER A 163 -1.03 -5.11 18.94
N ILE A 164 -2.07 -4.57 19.58
CA ILE A 164 -2.53 -5.04 20.90
C ILE A 164 -2.99 -6.49 20.82
N LEU A 165 -3.79 -6.83 19.80
CA LEU A 165 -4.25 -8.19 19.57
C LEU A 165 -3.07 -9.16 19.37
N ALA A 166 -2.07 -8.78 18.58
CA ALA A 166 -0.88 -9.59 18.31
C ALA A 166 -0.03 -9.82 19.57
N ILE A 167 0.14 -8.79 20.41
CA ILE A 167 0.83 -8.91 21.71
C ILE A 167 0.08 -9.88 22.63
N LEU A 168 -1.25 -9.78 22.68
CA LEU A 168 -2.09 -10.67 23.48
C LEU A 168 -1.96 -12.13 23.01
N PHE A 169 -2.01 -12.37 21.70
CA PHE A 169 -1.78 -13.70 21.12
C PHE A 169 -0.38 -14.24 21.44
N LEU A 170 0.64 -13.40 21.42
CA LEU A 170 2.01 -13.80 21.75
C LEU A 170 2.14 -14.21 23.22
N ILE A 171 1.50 -13.48 24.14
CA ILE A 171 1.48 -13.82 25.57
C ILE A 171 0.80 -15.18 25.78
N ILE A 172 -0.34 -15.42 25.13
CA ILE A 172 -1.02 -16.72 25.19
C ILE A 172 -0.10 -17.83 24.64
N TYR A 173 0.54 -17.61 23.49
CA TYR A 173 1.41 -18.61 22.88
C TYR A 173 2.63 -18.97 23.74
N ILE A 174 3.18 -18.02 24.50
CA ILE A 174 4.26 -18.30 25.46
C ILE A 174 3.72 -19.02 26.71
N ALA A 175 2.51 -18.67 27.17
CA ALA A 175 1.93 -19.26 28.37
C ALA A 175 1.49 -20.73 28.20
N VAL A 176 0.96 -21.10 27.04
CA VAL A 176 0.49 -22.46 26.75
C VAL A 176 1.56 -23.55 26.95
N PRO A 177 2.78 -23.46 26.41
CA PRO A 177 3.83 -24.46 26.62
C PRO A 177 4.49 -24.43 28.02
N ILE A 178 4.24 -23.40 28.83
CA ILE A 178 4.72 -23.33 30.23
C ILE A 178 3.77 -24.07 31.20
N VAL A 179 2.50 -24.24 30.81
CA VAL A 179 1.45 -24.86 31.64
C VAL A 179 1.31 -26.37 31.38
N LEU A 180 1.90 -26.89 30.29
CA LEU A 180 1.89 -28.31 29.92
C LEU A 180 3.22 -28.98 30.25
#